data_AF-A0A238WK54-F1
#
_entry.id   AF-A0A238WK54-F1
#
_cell.length_a   1.000
_cell.length_b   1.000
_cell.length_c   1.000
_cell.angle_alpha   90.00
_cell.angle_beta   90.00
_cell.angle_gamma   90.00
#
_symmetry.space_group_name_H-M   'P 1'
#
loop_
_entity.id
_entity.type
_entity.pdbx_description
1 polymer ?
#
loop_
_entity_poly.entity_id
_entity_poly.type
_entity_poly.pdbx_seq_one_letter_code
_entity_poly.pdbx_strand_id
1 'polypeptide(L)'
;MGTDRRVGAFERQVARLTRARAPDAWTIDCRDRDGHRCLLLVDVTATGLSLDASAPGPWHIEPLNVGALRGVLRDAIVHLDRTADSP
;
A
#
# COMPACT_ATOMS: atom_id res chain seq x y z
N MET A 1 -22.96 10.41 -15.37
CA MET A 1 -21.74 9.81 -15.93
C MET A 1 -20.60 10.82 -15.75
N GLY A 2 -19.92 10.80 -14.60
CA GLY A 2 -19.02 11.89 -14.18
C GLY A 2 -18.04 11.50 -13.07
N THR A 3 -17.64 10.24 -13.03
CA THR A 3 -16.72 9.64 -12.05
C THR A 3 -15.49 9.13 -12.77
N ASP A 4 -14.68 9.99 -13.42
CA ASP A 4 -13.51 9.46 -14.14
C ASP A 4 -12.36 10.45 -14.41
N ARG A 5 -12.10 11.36 -13.48
CA ARG A 5 -10.87 12.19 -13.57
C ARG A 5 -10.14 12.32 -12.26
N ARG A 6 -10.90 12.44 -11.17
CA ARG A 6 -10.34 12.51 -9.80
C ARG A 6 -9.78 11.16 -9.35
N VAL A 7 -10.43 10.06 -9.74
CA VAL A 7 -10.01 8.68 -9.41
C VAL A 7 -8.67 8.36 -10.08
N GLY A 8 -8.56 8.52 -11.40
CA GLY A 8 -7.30 8.27 -12.10
C GLY A 8 -6.14 9.20 -11.68
N ALA A 9 -6.41 10.43 -11.23
CA ALA A 9 -5.38 11.32 -10.69
C ALA A 9 -4.88 10.85 -9.31
N PHE A 10 -5.79 10.39 -8.45
CA PHE A 10 -5.46 9.83 -7.15
C PHE A 10 -4.65 8.54 -7.30
N GLU A 11 -5.06 7.62 -8.17
CA GLU A 11 -4.33 6.37 -8.46
C GLU A 11 -2.91 6.64 -8.98
N ARG A 12 -2.75 7.60 -9.89
CA ARG A 12 -1.42 8.02 -10.38
C ARG A 12 -0.56 8.63 -9.28
N GLN A 13 -1.16 9.37 -8.35
CA GLN A 13 -0.44 9.94 -7.21
C GLN A 13 -0.05 8.84 -6.21
N VAL A 14 -0.93 7.89 -5.94
CA VAL A 14 -0.66 6.72 -5.10
C VAL A 14 0.46 5.89 -5.71
N ALA A 15 0.42 5.58 -7.00
CA ALA A 15 1.46 4.85 -7.72
C ALA A 15 2.84 5.54 -7.71
N ARG A 16 2.89 6.85 -7.47
CA ARG A 16 4.16 7.58 -7.28
C ARG A 16 4.70 7.46 -5.86
N LEU A 17 3.80 7.38 -4.88
CA LEU A 17 4.12 7.24 -3.47
C LEU A 17 4.37 5.78 -3.08
N THR A 18 3.86 4.84 -3.89
CA THR A 18 4.08 3.42 -3.75
C THR A 18 5.11 2.96 -4.77
N ARG A 19 6.26 2.49 -4.31
CA ARG A 19 7.20 1.83 -5.20
C ARG A 19 6.82 0.34 -5.25
N ALA A 20 6.03 -0.05 -6.24
CA ALA A 20 5.73 -1.47 -6.46
C ALA A 20 7.04 -2.22 -6.77
N ARG A 21 7.37 -3.23 -5.95
CA ARG A 21 8.55 -4.10 -6.17
C ARG A 21 8.17 -5.38 -6.90
N ALA A 22 6.94 -5.85 -6.72
CA ALA A 22 6.37 -7.04 -7.35
C ALA A 22 4.85 -6.82 -7.55
N PRO A 23 4.15 -7.67 -8.34
CA PRO A 23 2.70 -7.55 -8.53
C PRO A 23 1.91 -7.55 -7.23
N ASP A 24 2.45 -8.26 -6.23
CA ASP A 24 1.82 -8.53 -4.95
C ASP A 24 2.46 -7.76 -3.79
N ALA A 25 3.45 -6.89 -4.07
CA ALA A 25 4.23 -6.21 -3.04
C ALA A 25 4.45 -4.72 -3.33
N TRP A 26 4.11 -3.89 -2.36
CA TRP A 26 4.20 -2.43 -2.39
C TRP A 26 4.98 -1.89 -1.20
N THR A 27 5.76 -0.82 -1.39
CA THR A 27 6.38 -0.09 -0.27
C THR A 27 5.76 1.30 -0.10
N ILE A 28 5.45 1.67 1.13
CA ILE A 28 4.95 2.98 1.57
C ILE A 28 6.02 3.66 2.43
N ASP A 29 6.29 4.94 2.21
CA ASP A 29 7.16 5.72 3.10
C ASP A 29 6.51 5.96 4.47
N CYS A 30 7.25 5.69 5.53
CA CYS A 30 6.87 5.93 6.92
C CYS A 30 8.01 6.61 7.69
N ARG A 31 7.76 6.90 8.96
CA ARG A 31 8.80 7.26 9.93
C ARG A 31 8.72 6.38 11.17
N ASP A 32 9.86 6.12 11.79
CA ASP A 32 9.91 5.48 13.10
C ASP A 32 9.50 6.47 14.21
N ARG A 33 9.56 6.00 15.47
CA ARG A 33 9.26 6.81 16.65
C ARG A 33 10.17 8.02 16.85
N ASP A 34 11.38 8.00 16.27
CA ASP A 34 12.39 9.05 16.39
C ASP A 34 12.35 10.00 15.18
N GLY A 35 11.43 9.75 14.23
CA GLY A 35 11.22 10.58 13.04
C GLY A 35 12.14 10.24 11.88
N HIS A 36 12.94 9.18 11.99
CA HIS A 36 13.76 8.69 10.87
C HIS A 36 12.89 8.03 9.83
N ARG A 37 13.28 8.15 8.56
CA ARG A 37 12.55 7.52 7.45
C ARG A 37 12.64 6.00 7.56
N CYS A 38 11.49 5.36 7.41
CA CYS A 38 11.35 3.92 7.25
C CYS A 38 10.52 3.60 6.02
N LEU A 39 10.52 2.34 5.62
CA LEU A 39 9.65 1.80 4.59
C LEU A 39 8.73 0.77 5.22
N LEU A 40 7.44 0.85 4.89
CA LEU A 40 6.43 -0.16 5.20
C LEU A 40 6.18 -0.96 3.93
N LEU A 41 6.60 -2.22 3.92
CA LEU A 41 6.27 -3.22 2.92
C LEU A 41 4.87 -3.77 3.22
N VAL A 42 4.03 -3.77 2.20
CA VAL A 42 2.73 -4.45 2.18
C VAL A 42 2.82 -5.55 1.14
N ASP A 43 2.56 -6.78 1.54
CA ASP A 43 2.70 -7.97 0.70
C ASP A 43 1.46 -8.85 0.78
N VAL A 44 1.04 -9.43 -0.35
CA VAL A 44 -0.04 -10.42 -0.40
C VAL A 44 0.56 -11.81 -0.19
N THR A 45 0.11 -12.47 0.85
CA THR A 45 0.47 -13.85 1.18
C THR A 45 -0.68 -14.79 0.84
N ALA A 46 -0.42 -16.10 0.81
CA ALA A 46 -1.45 -17.11 0.56
C ALA A 46 -2.63 -17.08 1.56
N THR A 47 -2.45 -16.49 2.74
CA THR A 47 -3.46 -16.46 3.81
C THR A 47 -3.97 -15.05 4.14
N GLY A 48 -3.54 -14.02 3.42
CA GLY A 48 -3.93 -12.63 3.69
C GLY A 48 -2.82 -11.63 3.43
N LEU A 49 -2.83 -10.51 4.15
CA LEU A 49 -1.87 -9.42 3.98
C LEU A 49 -0.79 -9.45 5.07
N SER A 50 0.47 -9.29 4.67
CA SER A 50 1.59 -9.02 5.57
C SER A 50 1.98 -7.56 5.49
N LEU A 51 2.24 -6.96 6.66
CA LEU A 51 2.78 -5.60 6.76
C LEU A 51 4.06 -5.67 7.58
N ASP A 52 5.18 -5.34 6.95
CA ASP A 52 6.50 -5.37 7.57
C ASP A 52 7.19 -4.02 7.36
N ALA A 53 7.88 -3.51 8.38
CA ALA A 53 8.57 -2.24 8.27
C ALA A 53 10.07 -2.42 8.45
N SER A 54 10.84 -1.57 7.75
CA SER A 54 12.30 -1.57 7.82
C SER A 54 12.86 -1.14 9.18
N ALA A 55 12.02 -0.74 10.14
CA ALA A 55 12.37 -0.36 11.49
C ALA A 55 11.28 -0.81 12.47
N PRO A 56 11.60 -1.16 13.73
CA PRO A 56 10.60 -1.50 14.74
C PRO A 56 9.74 -0.28 15.13
N GLY A 57 8.47 -0.54 15.47
CA GLY A 57 7.48 0.49 15.70
C GLY A 57 7.57 1.23 17.05
N PRO A 58 6.63 2.16 17.31
CA PRO A 58 5.50 2.56 16.45
C PRO A 58 5.93 3.37 15.22
N TRP A 59 5.15 3.28 14.13
CA TRP A 59 5.39 4.02 12.90
C TRP A 59 4.44 5.20 12.76
N HIS A 60 4.98 6.32 12.28
CA HIS A 60 4.22 7.48 11.90
C HIS A 60 4.08 7.55 10.38
N ILE A 61 2.85 7.60 9.89
CA ILE A 61 2.53 7.66 8.47
C ILE A 61 1.91 9.03 8.19
N GLU A 62 2.56 9.81 7.33
CA GLU A 62 2.08 11.14 6.95
C GLU A 62 0.73 11.04 6.20
N PRO A 63 -0.19 12.02 6.31
CA PRO A 63 -1.56 11.90 5.77
C PRO A 63 -1.64 11.51 4.30
N LEU A 64 -0.71 11.99 3.46
CA LEU A 64 -0.63 11.62 2.06
C LEU A 64 -0.29 10.13 1.87
N ASN A 65 0.61 9.60 2.69
CA ASN A 65 1.01 8.20 2.67
C ASN A 65 -0.06 7.29 3.30
N VAL A 66 -0.90 7.80 4.21
CA VAL A 66 -2.12 7.10 4.67
C VAL A 66 -3.08 6.86 3.51
N GLY A 67 -3.27 7.87 2.64
CA GLY A 67 -4.05 7.72 1.41
C GLY A 67 -3.48 6.64 0.50
N ALA A 68 -2.16 6.63 0.32
CA ALA A 68 -1.47 5.61 -0.46
C ALA A 68 -1.63 4.20 0.14
N LEU A 69 -1.48 4.06 1.47
CA LEU A 69 -1.65 2.79 2.17
C LEU A 69 -3.08 2.25 1.98
N ARG A 70 -4.10 3.12 2.09
CA ARG A 70 -5.49 2.71 1.82
C ARG A 70 -5.69 2.22 0.39
N GLY A 71 -5.03 2.83 -0.59
CA GLY A 71 -5.06 2.38 -1.99
C GLY A 71 -4.44 1.00 -2.14
N VAL A 72 -3.22 0.81 -1.63
CA VAL A 72 -2.52 -0.48 -1.66
C VAL A 72 -3.32 -1.58 -0.99
N LEU A 73 -3.85 -1.34 0.21
CA LEU A 73 -4.65 -2.34 0.93
C LEU A 73 -5.90 -2.73 0.15
N ARG A 74 -6.54 -1.78 -0.52
CA ARG A 74 -7.68 -2.06 -1.40
C ARG A 74 -7.26 -2.95 -2.57
N ASP A 75 -6.19 -2.60 -3.27
CA ASP A 75 -5.71 -3.34 -4.44
C ASP A 75 -5.27 -4.76 -4.08
N ALA A 76 -4.67 -4.91 -2.90
CA ALA A 76 -4.23 -6.19 -2.35
C ALA A 76 -5.41 -7.10 -1.97
N ILE A 77 -6.50 -6.55 -1.40
CA ILE A 77 -7.75 -7.30 -1.15
C ILE A 77 -8.36 -7.79 -2.46
N VAL A 78 -8.40 -6.93 -3.50
CA VAL A 78 -8.92 -7.33 -4.82
C VAL A 78 -8.06 -8.44 -5.45
N HIS A 79 -6.74 -8.44 -5.22
CA HIS A 79 -5.87 -9.54 -5.66
C HIS A 79 -6.20 -10.85 -4.93
N LEU A 80 -6.34 -10.81 -3.60
CA LEU A 80 -6.68 -11.98 -2.78
C LEU A 80 -8.00 -12.62 -3.25
N ASP A 81 -9.04 -11.84 -3.47
CA ASP A 81 -10.34 -12.35 -3.92
C ASP A 81 -10.23 -13.08 -5.27
N ARG A 82 -9.46 -12.54 -6.23
CA ARG A 82 -9.23 -13.21 -7.52
C ARG A 82 -8.47 -14.51 -7.41
N THR A 83 -7.50 -14.58 -6.50
CA THR A 83 -6.74 -15.80 -6.27
C THR A 83 -7.57 -16.88 -5.57
N ALA A 84 -8.53 -16.49 -4.73
CA ALA A 84 -9.48 -17.40 -4.11
C ALA A 84 -10.50 -17.98 -5.11
N ASP A 85 -10.82 -17.23 -6.16
CA ASP A 85 -11.77 -17.63 -7.22
C ASP A 85 -11.14 -18.45 -8.36
N SER A 86 -9.81 -18.65 -8.38
CA SER A 86 -9.16 -19.56 -9.34
C SER A 86 -9.07 -20.99 -8.78
N PRO A 87 -9.71 -21.99 -9.42
CA PRO A 87 -9.72 -23.38 -8.95
C PRO A 87 -8.38 -24.10 -9.12
#